data_AF-A0A3D5GJH6-F1
#
_entry.id   AF-A0A3D5GJH6-F1
#
_cell.length_a   1.000
_cell.length_b   1.000
_cell.length_c   1.000
_cell.angle_alpha   90.00
_cell.angle_beta   90.00
_cell.angle_gamma   90.00
#
_symmetry.space_group_name_H-M   'P 1'
#
loop_
_entity.id
_entity.type
_entity.pdbx_description
1 polymer ?
#
loop_
_entity_poly.entity_id
_entity_poly.type
_entity_poly.pdbx_seq_one_letter_code
_entity_poly.pdbx_strand_id
1 'polypeptide(L)' 'MPISGVPPAGSVHDEGEIDAVVDLMRTSNLAIGAKVTEFEERMAVLLAKRFGVMVNSGSSALRLAIDLIGC' A
#
# COMPACT_ATOMS: atom_id res chain seq x y z
N MET A 1 1.36 28.57 -16.60
CA MET A 1 1.52 28.15 -18.02
C MET A 1 0.47 27.10 -18.30
N PRO A 2 -0.25 27.14 -19.43
CA PRO A 2 -1.13 26.04 -19.78
C PRO A 2 -0.26 24.79 -20.00
N ILE A 3 -0.60 23.70 -19.32
CA ILE A 3 0.01 22.40 -19.57
C ILE A 3 -0.34 21.99 -21.00
N SER A 4 0.66 21.90 -21.88
CA SER A 4 0.51 21.35 -23.22
C SER A 4 0.95 19.89 -23.18
N GLY A 5 0.03 18.97 -23.47
CA GLY A 5 0.28 17.52 -23.51
C GLY A 5 -0.30 16.74 -22.32
N VAL A 6 -0.31 15.40 -22.47
CA VAL A 6 -0.67 14.48 -21.39
C VAL A 6 0.47 14.46 -20.38
N PRO A 7 0.22 14.71 -19.08
CA PRO A 7 1.27 14.70 -18.08
C PRO A 7 1.84 13.28 -17.90
N PRO A 8 3.11 13.15 -17.49
CA PRO A 8 3.65 11.87 -17.02
C PRO A 8 2.79 11.29 -15.90
N ALA A 9 2.84 9.97 -15.72
CA ALA A 9 2.18 9.31 -14.61
C ALA A 9 2.59 9.98 -13.29
N GLY A 10 1.60 10.31 -12.47
CA GLY A 10 1.77 10.91 -11.16
C GLY A 10 0.84 10.23 -10.16
N SER A 11 1.09 10.46 -8.88
CA SER A 11 0.16 10.02 -7.85
C SER A 11 -1.06 10.94 -7.81
N VAL A 12 -2.24 10.35 -7.58
CA VAL A 12 -3.49 11.08 -7.35
C VAL A 12 -3.84 10.84 -5.90
N HIS A 13 -4.12 11.93 -5.19
CA HIS A 13 -4.50 11.92 -3.77
C HIS A 13 -5.66 12.91 -3.58
N ASP A 14 -6.64 12.53 -2.78
CA ASP A 14 -7.74 13.33 -2.27
C ASP A 14 -7.68 13.44 -0.74
N GLU A 15 -8.67 14.13 -0.16
CA GLU A 15 -8.75 14.34 1.29
C GLU A 15 -8.87 13.02 2.07
N GLY A 16 -9.42 11.96 1.47
CA GLY A 16 -9.57 10.66 2.12
C GLY A 16 -8.22 10.01 2.44
N GLU A 17 -7.23 10.11 1.55
CA GLU A 17 -5.88 9.62 1.87
C GLU A 17 -5.18 10.48 2.92
N ILE A 18 -5.38 11.80 2.88
CA ILE A 18 -4.79 12.73 3.86
C ILE A 18 -5.34 12.46 5.25
N ASP A 19 -6.66 12.39 5.39
CA ASP A 19 -7.34 12.14 6.67
C ASP A 19 -6.91 10.80 7.27
N ALA A 20 -6.81 9.75 6.45
CA ALA A 20 -6.36 8.44 6.93
C ALA A 20 -4.94 8.46 7.53
N VAL A 21 -4.03 9.23 6.92
CA VAL A 21 -2.65 9.39 7.44
C VAL A 21 -2.65 10.25 8.70
N VAL A 22 -3.35 11.38 8.69
CA VAL A 22 -3.42 12.31 9.82
C VAL A 22 -4.03 11.63 11.04
N ASP A 23 -5.11 10.87 10.87
CA ASP A 23 -5.74 10.12 11.96
C ASP A 23 -4.81 9.06 12.54
N LEU A 24 -4.05 8.34 11.71
CA LEU A 24 -3.03 7.42 12.21
C LEU A 24 -1.95 8.16 13.01
N MET A 25 -1.45 9.29 12.50
CA MET A 25 -0.44 10.11 13.18
C MET A 25 -0.93 10.64 14.54
N ARG A 26 -2.22 10.96 14.69
CA ARG A 26 -2.82 11.37 15.97
C ARG A 26 -2.78 10.29 17.05
N THR A 27 -2.74 9.01 16.67
CA THR A 27 -2.63 7.90 17.63
C THR A 27 -1.23 7.74 18.23
N SER A 28 -0.20 8.39 17.64
CA SER A 28 1.23 8.24 17.96
C SER A 28 1.81 6.82 17.79
N ASN A 29 1.00 5.82 17.42
CA ASN A 29 1.45 4.46 17.16
C ASN A 29 1.52 4.18 15.65
N LEU A 30 2.73 4.25 15.10
CA LEU A 30 3.02 4.00 13.69
C LEU A 30 3.57 2.60 13.43
N ALA A 31 3.46 1.69 14.41
CA ALA A 31 3.89 0.31 14.22
C ALA A 31 3.00 -0.44 13.23
N ILE A 32 3.56 -1.48 12.62
CA ILE A 32 2.77 -2.46 11.84
C ILE A 32 1.71 -3.06 12.76
N GLY A 33 0.44 -2.97 12.35
CA GLY A 33 -0.70 -3.35 13.18
C GLY A 33 -2.01 -3.28 12.41
N ALA A 34 -3.08 -2.86 13.08
CA ALA A 34 -4.46 -2.97 12.58
C ALA A 34 -4.65 -2.42 11.14
N LYS A 35 -4.04 -1.28 10.79
CA LYS A 35 -4.15 -0.71 9.44
C LYS A 35 -3.44 -1.52 8.35
N VAL A 36 -2.37 -2.23 8.70
CA VAL A 36 -1.69 -3.16 7.79
C VAL A 36 -2.54 -4.41 7.59
N THR A 37 -3.10 -4.97 8.67
CA THR A 37 -4.01 -6.12 8.59
C THR A 37 -5.26 -5.80 7.76
N GLU A 38 -5.88 -4.64 7.98
CA GLU A 38 -7.01 -4.17 7.17
C GLU A 38 -6.66 -4.10 5.68
N PHE A 39 -5.47 -3.58 5.35
CA PHE A 39 -4.98 -3.52 3.98
C PHE A 39 -4.78 -4.91 3.37
N GLU A 40 -4.14 -5.83 4.09
CA GLU A 40 -3.90 -7.21 3.66
C GLU A 40 -5.20 -7.96 3.35
N GLU A 41 -6.20 -7.85 4.23
CA GLU A 41 -7.52 -8.45 4.06
C GLU A 41 -8.25 -7.89 2.82
N ARG A 42 -8.27 -6.56 2.69
CA ARG A 42 -8.92 -5.88 1.55
C ARG A 42 -8.25 -6.24 0.23
N MET A 43 -6.92 -6.30 0.18
CA MET A 43 -6.18 -6.68 -1.02
C MET A 43 -6.37 -8.15 -1.38
N ALA A 44 -6.44 -9.05 -0.39
CA ALA A 44 -6.75 -10.46 -0.63
C ALA A 44 -8.12 -10.62 -1.31
N VAL A 45 -9.14 -9.91 -0.81
CA VAL A 45 -10.48 -9.90 -1.43
C VAL A 45 -10.44 -9.31 -2.84
N LEU A 46 -9.83 -8.13 -3.01
CA LEU A 46 -9.75 -7.44 -4.30
C LEU A 46 -9.10 -8.31 -5.40
N LEU A 47 -8.08 -9.09 -5.04
CA LEU A 47 -7.32 -9.93 -5.95
C LEU A 47 -7.81 -11.39 -6.01
N ALA A 48 -8.97 -11.69 -5.39
CA ALA A 48 -9.53 -13.04 -5.27
C ALA A 48 -8.52 -14.08 -4.73
N LYS A 49 -7.76 -13.69 -3.69
CA LYS A 49 -6.80 -14.52 -2.98
C LYS A 49 -7.29 -14.84 -1.57
N ARG A 50 -6.76 -15.92 -1.00
CA ARG A 50 -7.06 -16.33 0.38
C ARG A 50 -6.35 -15.46 1.42
N PHE A 51 -5.14 -14.99 1.10
CA PHE A 51 -4.29 -14.21 2.00
C PHE A 51 -3.61 -13.07 1.23
N GLY A 52 -3.29 -12.00 1.93
CA GLY A 52 -2.44 -10.90 1.46
C GLY A 52 -1.30 -10.68 2.46
N VAL A 53 -0.15 -10.23 1.98
CA VAL A 53 1.00 -9.84 2.82
C VAL A 53 1.48 -8.49 2.33
N MET A 54 1.39 -7.48 3.18
CA MET A 54 1.85 -6.13 2.86
C MET A 54 3.36 -6.03 3.08
N VAL A 55 4.03 -5.41 2.13
CA VAL A 55 5.48 -5.15 2.19
C VAL A 55 5.78 -3.74 1.72
N ASN A 56 6.98 -3.23 2.01
CA ASN A 56 7.33 -1.84 1.74
C ASN A 56 7.54 -1.51 0.24
N SER A 57 7.61 -2.52 -0.64
CA SER A 57 7.84 -2.33 -2.07
C SER A 57 7.54 -3.60 -2.89
N GLY A 58 7.29 -3.44 -4.19
CA GLY A 58 7.15 -4.59 -5.10
C GLY A 58 8.41 -5.46 -5.19
N SER A 59 9.61 -4.86 -5.12
CA SER A 59 10.87 -5.61 -5.12
C SER A 59 11.00 -6.50 -3.89
N SER A 60 10.59 -6.03 -2.70
CA SER A 60 10.57 -6.86 -1.49
C SER A 60 9.56 -8.01 -1.58
N ALA A 61 8.41 -7.80 -2.24
CA ALA A 61 7.42 -8.85 -2.47
C ALA A 61 8.01 -9.98 -3.32
N LEU A 62 8.70 -9.63 -4.41
CA LEU A 62 9.36 -10.60 -5.28
C LEU A 62 10.50 -11.31 -4.55
N ARG A 63 11.31 -10.58 -3.78
CA ARG A 63 12.40 -11.18 -3.01
C ARG A 63 11.87 -12.19 -2.00
N LEU A 64 10.84 -11.83 -1.23
CA LEU A 64 10.20 -12.74 -0.29
C LEU A 64 9.65 -13.98 -1.00
N ALA A 65 9.01 -13.81 -2.17
CA ALA A 65 8.49 -14.93 -2.94
C ALA A 65 9.59 -15.90 -3.39
N ILE A 66 10.73 -15.38 -3.85
CA ILE A 66 11.91 -16.16 -4.25
C ILE A 66 12.48 -16.92 -3.04
N ASP A 67 12.69 -16.24 -1.91
CA ASP A 67 13.22 -16.84 -0.68
C ASP A 67 12.28 -17.98 -0.19
N LEU A 68 10.95 -17.79 -0.27
CA LEU A 68 9.95 -18.79 0.15
C LEU A 68 9.90 -20.05 -0.72
N ILE A 69 10.29 -19.96 -2.00
CA ILE A 69 10.39 -21.12 -2.89
C ILE A 69 11.81 -21.73 -2.88
N GLY A 70 12.72 -21.22 -2.05
CA GLY A 70 14.07 -21.77 -1.86
C GLY A 70 15.04 -21.48 -3.01
N CYS A 71 14.82 -20.38 -3.73
CA CYS A 71 15.69 -19.93 -4.82
C CYS A 71 16.66 -18.83 -4.37
#